data_AF-A0A978SBN6-F1
#
_entry.id   AF-A0A978SBN6-F1
#
_cell.length_a   1.000
_cell.length_b   1.000
_cell.length_c   1.000
_cell.angle_alpha   90.00
_cell.angle_beta   90.00
_cell.angle_gamma   90.00
#
_symmetry.space_group_name_H-M   'P 1'
#
loop_
_entity.id
_entity.type
_entity.pdbx_description
1 polymer ?
#
loop_
_entity_poly.entity_id
_entity_poly.type
_entity_poly.pdbx_seq_one_letter_code
_entity_poly.pdbx_strand_id
1 'polypeptide(L)'
;MITPFLSDFSFFGNPLLKLVQDLSQRLRQAENSIPVLLLTTRCSMLDKLSGLESGADDYVTKPFHMQELIARIRTVARRNPTTVNSILTFERLRLDPVSREVTYDGQLLKIGRKEYLILELLLRHPSQVFNRHDIIDRLWSLDEEVPTEATVKSHVRSIRRKLEQVNASELIETLYGQGYRLNPAFLAPPTPQPLSADNFQVDTLTAQVWQRAYAKSLAKLSEIEQAIATLQSGSFEEPLRQQTIFTVHKLAGSLYVFGFEVAAQLLQQAEDELRQAIVPPETAAKLLQWLQIVRLELAGQQSSNIQIQTALLPPTCSKL
;
A
#
# COMPACT_ATOMS: atom_id res chain seq x y z
N MET A 1 2.09 4.30 -7.98
CA MET A 1 2.52 3.07 -7.30
C MET A 1 3.87 3.37 -6.66
N ILE A 2 3.90 3.62 -5.35
CA ILE A 2 5.15 3.87 -4.58
C ILE A 2 5.57 2.48 -4.10
N THR A 3 6.65 1.92 -4.62
CA THR A 3 7.21 0.66 -4.10
C THR A 3 8.08 0.99 -2.88
N PRO A 4 7.69 0.61 -1.65
CA PRO A 4 8.57 0.71 -0.50
C PRO A 4 9.47 -0.52 -0.51
N PHE A 5 10.71 -0.37 -0.99
CA PHE A 5 11.73 -1.41 -0.86
C PHE A 5 12.26 -1.37 0.58
N LEU A 6 11.64 -2.12 1.48
CA LEU A 6 12.11 -2.39 2.84
C LEU A 6 12.99 -3.65 2.81
N SER A 7 14.30 -3.47 2.61
CA SER A 7 15.29 -4.53 2.80
C SER A 7 16.34 -4.07 3.83
N ASP A 8 16.31 -4.71 5.01
CA ASP A 8 17.33 -4.55 6.06
C ASP A 8 18.66 -5.14 5.57
N PHE A 9 19.58 -4.28 5.09
CA PHE A 9 20.94 -4.65 4.72
C PHE A 9 21.94 -4.35 5.85
N SER A 10 21.94 -5.24 6.84
CA SER A 10 22.97 -5.30 7.88
C SER A 10 23.74 -6.60 7.71
N PHE A 11 24.72 -6.66 6.80
CA PHE A 11 25.96 -7.47 6.89
C PHE A 11 26.88 -7.24 5.66
N PHE A 12 28.17 -6.97 5.91
CA PHE A 12 29.33 -6.85 5.01
C PHE A 12 29.15 -6.26 3.59
N GLY A 13 29.67 -5.04 3.39
CA GLY A 13 29.87 -4.39 2.08
C GLY A 13 28.86 -3.29 1.74
N ASN A 14 29.00 -2.73 0.53
CA ASN A 14 28.15 -1.68 -0.07
C ASN A 14 27.05 -2.23 -1.04
N PRO A 15 26.32 -3.34 -0.76
CA PRO A 15 25.33 -3.87 -1.70
C PRO A 15 24.10 -2.97 -1.83
N LEU A 16 23.73 -2.22 -0.78
CA LEU A 16 22.57 -1.33 -0.80
C LEU A 16 22.76 -0.18 -1.80
N LEU A 17 23.94 0.45 -1.81
CA LEU A 17 24.25 1.53 -2.77
C LEU A 17 24.24 1.02 -4.20
N LYS A 18 24.81 -0.18 -4.43
CA LYS A 18 24.82 -0.79 -5.75
C LYS A 18 23.41 -1.16 -6.23
N LEU A 19 22.55 -1.65 -5.34
CA LEU A 19 21.14 -1.93 -5.65
C LEU A 19 20.36 -0.67 -6.00
N VAL A 20 20.56 0.42 -5.24
CA VAL A 20 19.90 1.70 -5.51
C VAL A 20 20.37 2.26 -6.85
N GLN A 21 21.67 2.17 -7.13
CA GLN A 21 22.25 2.60 -8.40
C GLN A 21 21.70 1.78 -9.57
N ASP A 22 21.71 0.45 -9.48
CA ASP A 22 21.17 -0.44 -10.52
C ASP A 22 19.66 -0.21 -10.73
N LEU A 23 18.89 0.00 -9.66
CA LEU A 23 17.45 0.28 -9.73
C LEU A 23 17.17 1.64 -10.37
N SER A 24 17.84 2.70 -9.89
CA SER A 24 17.69 4.06 -10.42
C SER A 24 18.09 4.11 -11.89
N GLN A 25 19.16 3.42 -12.28
CA GLN A 25 19.61 3.33 -13.66
C GLN A 25 18.60 2.58 -14.54
N ARG A 26 18.05 1.45 -14.09
CA ARG A 26 17.01 0.71 -14.83
C ARG A 26 15.72 1.52 -14.99
N LEU A 27 15.28 2.22 -13.95
CA LEU A 27 14.09 3.08 -14.00
C LEU A 27 14.28 4.23 -14.99
N ARG A 28 15.45 4.89 -14.98
CA ARG A 28 15.78 5.96 -15.93
C ARG A 28 15.91 5.45 -17.37
N GLN A 29 16.48 4.26 -17.57
CA GLN A 29 16.55 3.62 -18.89
C GLN A 29 15.17 3.25 -19.44
N ALA A 30 14.19 2.97 -18.58
CA ALA A 30 12.81 2.70 -18.96
C ALA A 30 11.94 3.98 -19.08
N GLU A 31 12.57 5.17 -19.15
CA GLU A 31 11.91 6.49 -19.16
C GLU A 31 10.95 6.71 -17.97
N ASN A 32 11.18 6.00 -16.86
CA ASN A 32 10.26 5.97 -15.74
C ASN A 32 10.82 6.81 -14.58
N SER A 33 10.25 8.01 -14.39
CA SER A 33 10.69 8.96 -13.36
C SER A 33 10.11 8.67 -11.97
N ILE A 34 9.99 7.39 -11.58
CA ILE A 34 9.50 7.05 -10.24
C ILE A 34 10.56 7.46 -9.22
N PRO A 35 10.21 8.27 -8.20
CA PRO A 35 11.18 8.68 -7.21
C PRO A 35 11.54 7.54 -6.24
N VAL A 36 12.80 7.51 -5.82
CA VAL A 36 13.38 6.51 -4.91
C VAL A 36 13.73 7.16 -3.56
N LEU A 37 13.06 6.70 -2.50
CA LEU A 37 13.32 7.11 -1.11
C LEU A 37 14.07 6.00 -0.37
N LEU A 38 15.25 6.28 0.19
CA LEU A 38 15.95 5.33 1.05
C LEU A 38 15.46 5.41 2.49
N LEU A 39 15.24 4.26 3.11
CA LEU A 39 14.81 4.15 4.50
C LEU A 39 15.73 3.15 5.24
N THR A 40 16.56 3.63 6.16
CA THR A 40 17.66 2.81 6.73
C THR A 40 17.99 3.19 8.17
N THR A 41 18.62 2.28 8.92
CA THR A 41 19.15 2.56 10.27
C THR A 41 20.54 3.21 10.24
N ARG A 42 21.20 3.25 9.07
CA ARG A 42 22.52 3.87 8.92
C ARG A 42 22.39 5.39 8.94
N CYS A 43 23.02 6.02 9.93
CA CYS A 43 22.85 7.44 10.17
C CYS A 43 24.12 8.28 9.97
N SER A 44 25.24 7.66 9.56
CA SER A 44 26.49 8.38 9.34
C SER A 44 26.37 9.37 8.18
N MET A 45 27.11 10.48 8.25
CA MET A 45 27.15 11.48 7.19
C MET A 45 27.61 10.85 5.86
N LEU A 46 28.61 9.96 5.91
CA LEU A 46 29.14 9.27 4.73
C LEU A 46 28.11 8.34 4.10
N ASP A 47 27.30 7.64 4.90
CA ASP A 47 26.22 6.76 4.39
C ASP A 47 25.10 7.57 3.73
N LYS A 48 24.77 8.75 4.29
CA LYS A 48 23.76 9.65 3.71
C LYS A 48 24.23 10.23 2.38
N LEU A 49 25.46 10.73 2.31
CA LEU A 49 26.05 11.27 1.09
C LEU A 49 26.11 10.19 0.01
N SER A 50 26.66 9.03 0.34
CA SER A 50 26.78 7.91 -0.61
C SER A 50 25.42 7.41 -1.09
N GLY A 51 24.42 7.39 -0.20
CA GLY A 51 23.04 7.01 -0.53
C GLY A 51 22.38 7.97 -1.52
N LEU A 52 22.56 9.28 -1.34
CA LEU A 52 22.03 10.29 -2.24
C LEU A 52 22.79 10.29 -3.59
N GLU A 53 24.12 10.17 -3.57
CA GLU A 53 24.95 10.10 -4.78
C GLU A 53 24.69 8.84 -5.61
N SER A 54 24.20 7.76 -5.00
CA SER A 54 23.80 6.53 -5.70
C SER A 54 22.52 6.67 -6.56
N GLY A 55 21.88 7.84 -6.56
CA GLY A 55 20.75 8.15 -7.43
C GLY A 55 19.38 8.08 -6.76
N ALA A 56 19.36 8.20 -5.43
CA ALA A 56 18.14 8.34 -4.63
C ALA A 56 17.68 9.80 -4.52
N ASP A 57 16.38 10.01 -4.40
CA ASP A 57 15.78 11.34 -4.33
C ASP A 57 15.73 11.91 -2.90
N ASP A 58 15.68 11.05 -1.89
CA ASP A 58 15.77 11.42 -0.47
C ASP A 58 16.21 10.21 0.39
N TYR A 59 16.66 10.49 1.61
CA TYR A 59 17.24 9.51 2.53
C TYR A 59 16.71 9.74 3.95
N VAL A 60 16.09 8.72 4.54
CA VAL A 60 15.46 8.78 5.87
C VAL A 60 16.09 7.75 6.79
N THR A 61 16.56 8.25 7.94
CA THR A 61 17.13 7.42 9.00
C THR A 61 16.06 6.98 9.98
N LYS A 62 16.03 5.69 10.35
CA LYS A 62 15.24 5.17 11.47
C LYS A 62 15.93 5.50 12.80
N PRO A 63 15.17 5.84 13.87
CA PRO A 63 13.72 6.00 13.93
C PRO A 63 13.26 7.38 13.39
N PHE A 64 12.05 7.44 12.83
CA PHE A 64 11.44 8.67 12.29
C PHE A 64 9.99 8.82 12.74
N HIS A 65 9.48 10.05 12.73
CA HIS A 65 8.06 10.30 12.95
C HIS A 65 7.26 10.09 11.66
N MET A 66 6.04 9.54 11.78
CA MET A 66 5.20 9.27 10.60
C MET A 66 4.81 10.55 9.85
N GLN A 67 4.61 11.66 10.56
CA GLN A 67 4.37 12.96 9.94
C GLN A 67 5.57 13.44 9.11
N GLU A 68 6.80 13.19 9.57
CA GLU A 68 8.03 13.52 8.83
C GLU A 68 8.14 12.68 7.55
N LEU A 69 7.92 11.36 7.66
CA LEU A 69 7.96 10.47 6.50
C LEU A 69 6.93 10.89 5.43
N ILE A 70 5.70 11.20 5.84
CA ILE A 70 4.65 11.68 4.93
C ILE A 70 5.05 13.00 4.27
N ALA A 71 5.64 13.94 5.02
CA ALA A 71 6.10 15.22 4.48
C ALA A 71 7.23 15.03 3.44
N ARG A 72 8.16 14.11 3.69
CA ARG A 72 9.25 13.76 2.77
C ARG A 72 8.76 13.07 1.51
N ILE A 73 7.87 12.07 1.64
CA ILE A 73 7.20 11.42 0.50
C ILE A 73 6.51 12.46 -0.38
N ARG A 74 5.75 13.38 0.22
CA ARG A 74 5.07 14.46 -0.52
C ARG A 74 6.06 15.39 -1.22
N THR A 75 7.17 15.72 -0.58
CA THR A 75 8.21 16.58 -1.15
C THR A 75 8.86 15.93 -2.37
N VAL A 76 9.22 14.66 -2.24
CA VAL A 76 9.86 13.88 -3.30
C VAL A 76 8.91 13.64 -4.48
N ALA A 77 7.63 13.31 -4.21
CA ALA A 77 6.63 13.12 -5.24
C ALA A 77 6.36 14.39 -6.08
N ARG A 78 6.49 15.59 -5.48
CA ARG A 78 6.30 16.88 -6.18
C ARG A 78 7.44 17.24 -7.13
N ARG A 79 8.63 16.67 -6.96
CA ARG A 79 9.81 16.95 -7.81
C ARG A 79 9.76 16.26 -9.18
N ASN A 80 8.79 15.37 -9.40
CA ASN A 80 8.47 14.79 -10.70
C ASN A 80 7.20 15.42 -11.30
N PRO A 81 7.33 16.47 -12.14
CA PRO A 81 6.19 17.12 -12.77
C PRO A 81 5.51 16.28 -13.88
N THR A 82 5.98 15.05 -14.15
CA THR A 82 5.42 14.17 -15.20
C THR A 82 3.99 13.71 -14.96
N THR A 83 3.41 13.93 -13.78
CA THR A 83 2.01 13.59 -13.47
C THR A 83 1.00 14.68 -13.85
N VAL A 84 1.43 15.85 -14.36
CA VAL A 84 0.50 16.93 -14.75
C VAL A 84 0.20 16.93 -16.26
N ASN A 85 1.08 16.34 -17.08
CA ASN A 85 0.97 16.34 -18.55
C ASN A 85 0.94 14.93 -19.17
N SER A 86 0.76 13.87 -18.39
CA SER A 86 0.61 12.53 -18.93
C SER A 86 -0.73 12.42 -19.67
N ILE A 87 -0.70 11.95 -20.91
CA ILE A 87 -1.89 11.69 -21.69
C ILE A 87 -2.75 10.66 -20.95
N LEU A 88 -4.01 11.01 -20.69
CA LEU A 88 -4.95 10.18 -19.95
C LEU A 88 -5.58 9.16 -20.90
N THR A 89 -5.44 7.88 -20.59
CA THR A 89 -5.96 6.80 -21.44
C THR A 89 -6.91 5.90 -20.66
N PHE A 90 -8.02 5.53 -21.29
CA PHE A 90 -8.93 4.49 -20.83
C PHE A 90 -9.43 3.73 -22.05
N GLU A 91 -9.02 2.47 -22.18
CA GLU A 91 -9.23 1.70 -23.40
C GLU A 91 -8.67 2.42 -24.64
N ARG A 92 -9.53 2.62 -25.64
CA ARG A 92 -9.20 3.34 -26.87
C ARG A 92 -9.41 4.84 -26.74
N LEU A 93 -9.95 5.32 -25.61
CA LEU A 93 -10.13 6.73 -25.32
C LEU A 93 -8.81 7.31 -24.81
N ARG A 94 -8.36 8.39 -25.46
CA ARG A 94 -7.14 9.09 -25.15
C ARG A 94 -7.43 10.59 -25.06
N LEU A 95 -7.11 11.20 -23.94
CA LEU A 95 -7.28 12.62 -23.65
C LEU A 95 -5.91 13.22 -23.37
N ASP A 96 -5.48 14.15 -24.21
CA ASP A 96 -4.21 14.86 -24.04
C ASP A 96 -4.45 16.19 -23.30
N PRO A 97 -3.94 16.35 -22.06
CA PRO A 97 -4.12 17.59 -21.30
C PRO A 97 -3.44 18.81 -21.92
N VAL A 98 -2.41 18.60 -22.75
CA VAL A 98 -1.62 19.66 -23.39
C VAL A 98 -2.35 20.21 -24.61
N SER A 99 -2.77 19.32 -25.53
CA SER A 99 -3.51 19.74 -26.72
C SER A 99 -5.02 19.94 -26.47
N ARG A 100 -5.53 19.46 -25.33
CA ARG A 100 -6.97 19.36 -24.99
C ARG A 100 -7.78 18.57 -26.02
N GLU A 101 -7.12 17.65 -26.71
CA GLU A 101 -7.76 16.78 -27.68
C GLU A 101 -8.21 15.48 -27.03
N VAL A 102 -9.38 15.02 -27.44
CA VAL A 102 -9.93 13.72 -27.06
C VAL A 102 -10.03 12.89 -28.32
N THR A 103 -9.40 11.73 -28.32
CA THR A 103 -9.43 10.77 -29.43
C THR A 103 -9.96 9.43 -28.94
N TYR A 104 -10.67 8.70 -29.80
CA TYR A 104 -11.08 7.32 -29.55
C TYR A 104 -10.63 6.46 -30.73
N ASP A 105 -9.76 5.48 -30.48
CA ASP A 105 -9.18 4.63 -31.53
C ASP A 105 -8.49 5.44 -32.64
N GLY A 106 -7.82 6.53 -32.26
CA GLY A 106 -7.20 7.49 -33.17
C GLY A 106 -8.14 8.47 -33.87
N GLN A 107 -9.47 8.34 -33.70
CA GLN A 107 -10.45 9.29 -34.25
C GLN A 107 -10.70 10.45 -33.30
N LEU A 108 -10.58 11.69 -33.79
CA LEU A 108 -10.80 12.89 -33.00
C LEU A 108 -12.29 13.07 -32.63
N LEU A 109 -12.57 13.16 -31.32
CA LEU A 109 -13.89 13.44 -30.77
C LEU A 109 -14.04 14.94 -30.49
N LYS A 110 -15.06 15.56 -31.08
CA LYS A 110 -15.39 16.97 -30.83
C LYS A 110 -16.11 17.14 -29.49
N ILE A 111 -15.35 17.17 -28.41
CA ILE A 111 -15.83 17.36 -27.03
C ILE A 111 -15.87 18.86 -26.68
N GLY A 112 -16.92 19.31 -25.98
CA GLY A 112 -17.05 20.69 -25.50
C GLY A 112 -16.25 20.93 -24.21
N ARG A 113 -16.02 22.19 -23.82
CA ARG A 113 -15.16 22.54 -22.67
C ARG A 113 -15.57 21.86 -21.35
N LYS A 114 -16.84 21.95 -20.95
CA LYS A 114 -17.32 21.33 -19.69
C LYS A 114 -17.40 19.80 -19.79
N GLU A 115 -17.71 19.28 -20.97
CA GLU A 115 -17.70 17.84 -21.23
C GLU A 115 -16.29 17.25 -21.12
N TYR A 116 -15.28 17.98 -21.62
CA TYR A 116 -13.87 17.65 -21.49
C TYR A 116 -13.46 17.57 -20.03
N LEU A 117 -13.84 18.57 -19.22
CA LEU A 117 -13.52 18.59 -17.80
C LEU A 117 -14.15 17.43 -17.03
N ILE A 118 -15.39 17.05 -17.38
CA ILE A 118 -16.04 15.86 -16.82
C ILE A 118 -15.29 14.58 -17.22
N LEU A 119 -14.92 14.44 -18.49
CA LEU A 119 -14.14 13.30 -18.97
C LEU A 119 -12.76 13.22 -18.31
N GLU A 120 -12.06 14.34 -18.17
CA GLU A 120 -10.78 14.44 -17.50
C GLU A 120 -10.88 14.03 -16.02
N LEU A 121 -11.92 14.51 -15.31
CA LEU A 121 -12.18 14.13 -13.92
C LEU A 121 -12.36 12.62 -13.77
N LEU A 122 -13.16 12.02 -14.66
CA LEU A 122 -13.44 10.58 -14.67
C LEU A 122 -12.17 9.77 -15.04
N LEU A 123 -11.38 10.24 -16.01
CA LEU A 123 -10.15 9.57 -16.46
C LEU A 123 -9.02 9.62 -15.43
N ARG A 124 -8.94 10.69 -14.63
CA ARG A 124 -7.98 10.76 -13.51
C ARG A 124 -8.34 9.81 -12.37
N HIS A 125 -9.60 9.40 -12.27
CA HIS A 125 -10.13 8.56 -11.19
C HIS A 125 -11.07 7.45 -11.74
N PRO A 126 -10.55 6.51 -12.56
CA PRO A 126 -11.38 5.60 -13.37
C PRO A 126 -12.24 4.63 -12.54
N SER A 127 -11.80 4.29 -11.32
CA SER A 127 -12.53 3.37 -10.41
C SER A 127 -13.46 4.10 -9.43
N GLN A 128 -13.46 5.43 -9.41
CA GLN A 128 -14.21 6.23 -8.45
C GLN A 128 -15.60 6.58 -8.98
N VAL A 129 -16.60 6.55 -8.09
CA VAL A 129 -17.94 7.06 -8.38
C VAL A 129 -18.01 8.52 -7.95
N PHE A 130 -18.41 9.40 -8.86
CA PHE A 130 -18.65 10.80 -8.57
C PHE A 130 -20.14 11.08 -8.53
N ASN A 131 -20.61 11.57 -7.38
CA ASN A 131 -21.98 12.03 -7.26
C ASN A 131 -22.15 13.37 -8.03
N ARG A 132 -23.39 13.80 -8.25
CA ARG A 132 -23.67 15.00 -9.06
C ARG A 132 -23.18 16.28 -8.39
N HIS A 133 -23.31 16.37 -7.07
CA HIS A 133 -22.82 17.51 -6.28
C HIS A 133 -21.29 17.58 -6.34
N ASP A 134 -20.58 16.46 -6.17
CA ASP A 134 -19.12 16.39 -6.27
C ASP A 134 -18.60 16.87 -7.62
N ILE A 135 -19.32 16.56 -8.70
CA ILE A 135 -18.97 17.03 -10.05
C ILE A 135 -19.18 18.54 -10.16
N ILE A 136 -20.25 19.07 -9.57
CA ILE A 136 -20.53 20.51 -9.55
C ILE A 136 -19.44 21.25 -8.76
N ASP A 137 -19.18 20.81 -7.53
CA ASP A 137 -18.21 21.42 -6.60
C ASP A 137 -16.78 21.44 -7.16
N ARG A 138 -16.43 20.44 -7.99
CA ARG A 138 -15.09 20.34 -8.58
C ARG A 138 -14.91 21.09 -9.88
N LEU A 139 -15.96 21.25 -10.69
CA LEU A 139 -15.85 21.74 -12.07
C LEU A 139 -16.45 23.13 -12.31
N TRP A 140 -17.24 23.65 -11.38
CA TRP A 140 -17.78 25.01 -11.41
C TRP A 140 -17.14 25.82 -10.29
N SER A 141 -16.54 26.94 -10.67
CA SER A 141 -15.93 27.88 -9.73
C SER A 141 -17.02 28.70 -9.02
N LEU A 142 -16.70 29.24 -7.84
CA LEU A 142 -17.62 30.08 -7.05
C LEU A 142 -18.13 31.32 -7.80
N ASP A 143 -17.43 31.73 -8.86
CA ASP A 143 -17.76 32.89 -9.69
C ASP A 143 -18.73 32.57 -10.85
N GLU A 144 -19.03 31.29 -11.09
CA GLU A 144 -20.00 30.85 -12.11
C GLU A 144 -21.37 30.57 -11.46
N GLU A 145 -22.46 30.79 -12.19
CA GLU A 145 -23.80 30.42 -11.72
C GLU A 145 -23.84 28.91 -11.42
N VAL A 146 -24.10 28.56 -10.16
CA VAL A 146 -24.07 27.17 -9.70
C VAL A 146 -25.12 26.38 -10.48
N PRO A 147 -24.70 25.42 -11.32
CA PRO A 147 -25.62 24.68 -12.15
C PRO A 147 -26.47 23.74 -11.30
N THR A 148 -27.66 23.43 -11.80
CA THR A 148 -28.47 22.35 -11.23
C THR A 148 -27.89 20.98 -11.61
N GLU A 149 -28.23 19.93 -10.85
CA GLU A 149 -27.88 18.54 -11.20
C GLU A 149 -28.33 18.12 -12.62
N ALA A 150 -29.38 18.76 -13.14
CA ALA A 150 -29.89 18.55 -14.50
C ALA A 150 -28.87 18.95 -15.58
N THR A 151 -28.03 19.95 -15.31
CA THR A 151 -26.98 20.41 -16.23
C THR A 151 -25.88 19.36 -16.38
N VAL A 152 -25.45 18.75 -15.27
CA VAL A 152 -24.49 17.62 -15.29
C VAL A 152 -25.08 16.44 -16.09
N LYS A 153 -26.36 16.11 -15.88
CA LYS A 153 -27.05 15.08 -16.67
C LYS A 153 -27.03 15.37 -18.17
N SER A 154 -27.26 16.63 -18.56
CA SER A 154 -27.23 17.05 -19.96
C SER A 154 -25.84 16.90 -20.58
N HIS A 155 -24.79 17.31 -19.87
CA HIS A 155 -23.41 17.13 -20.33
C HIS A 155 -23.02 15.66 -20.46
N VAL A 156 -23.34 14.82 -19.47
CA VAL A 156 -23.07 13.37 -19.56
C VAL A 156 -23.84 12.74 -20.73
N ARG A 157 -25.09 13.15 -20.97
CA ARG A 157 -25.87 12.69 -22.14
C ARG A 157 -25.23 13.12 -23.46
N SER A 158 -24.72 14.34 -23.53
CA SER A 158 -24.01 14.85 -24.72
C SER A 158 -22.70 14.08 -24.96
N ILE A 159 -21.93 13.80 -23.91
CA ILE A 159 -20.72 12.97 -24.00
C ILE A 159 -21.07 11.58 -24.54
N ARG A 160 -22.09 10.92 -23.98
CA ARG A 160 -22.54 9.61 -24.47
C ARG A 160 -22.93 9.64 -25.94
N ARG A 161 -23.70 10.63 -26.38
CA ARG A 161 -24.09 10.79 -27.79
C ARG A 161 -22.88 10.97 -28.72
N LYS A 162 -21.81 11.60 -28.26
CA LYS A 162 -20.57 11.74 -29.03
C LYS A 162 -19.79 10.44 -29.07
N LEU A 163 -19.77 9.70 -27.96
CA LEU A 163 -19.18 8.37 -27.87
C LEU A 163 -19.98 7.31 -28.65
N GLU A 164 -21.30 7.48 -28.83
CA GLU A 164 -22.15 6.63 -29.68
C GLU A 164 -21.64 6.61 -31.14
N GLN A 165 -21.10 7.73 -31.64
CA GLN A 165 -20.56 7.81 -33.00
C GLN A 165 -19.36 6.88 -33.24
N VAL A 166 -18.68 6.50 -32.15
CA VAL A 166 -17.52 5.61 -32.15
C VAL A 166 -17.80 4.28 -31.44
N ASN A 167 -19.09 3.91 -31.28
CA ASN A 167 -19.55 2.70 -30.60
C ASN A 167 -19.07 2.55 -29.13
N ALA A 168 -18.90 3.67 -28.41
CA ALA A 168 -18.41 3.71 -27.03
C ALA A 168 -19.40 4.37 -26.05
N SER A 169 -20.70 4.34 -26.37
CA SER A 169 -21.76 5.01 -25.60
C SER A 169 -21.85 4.59 -24.14
N GLU A 170 -21.53 3.33 -23.87
CA GLU A 170 -21.59 2.69 -22.56
C GLU A 170 -20.31 2.91 -21.73
N LEU A 171 -19.31 3.65 -22.23
CA LEU A 171 -18.03 3.92 -21.55
C LEU A 171 -18.21 4.68 -20.24
N ILE A 172 -19.27 5.49 -20.12
CA ILE A 172 -19.67 6.14 -18.85
C ILE A 172 -20.89 5.40 -18.31
N GLU A 173 -20.77 4.79 -17.15
CA GLU A 173 -21.84 4.09 -16.44
C GLU A 173 -22.57 5.03 -15.48
N THR A 174 -23.90 4.90 -15.39
CA THR A 174 -24.69 5.56 -14.33
C THR A 174 -25.02 4.54 -13.25
N LEU A 175 -24.55 4.78 -12.03
CA LEU A 175 -25.01 4.07 -10.85
C LEU A 175 -26.20 4.84 -10.26
N TYR A 176 -27.41 4.30 -10.40
CA TYR A 176 -28.63 4.92 -9.91
C TYR A 176 -28.51 5.24 -8.41
N GLY A 177 -28.81 6.49 -8.05
CA GLY A 177 -28.69 7.00 -6.68
C GLY A 177 -27.27 7.38 -6.23
N GLN A 178 -26.21 6.98 -6.94
CA GLN A 178 -24.81 7.18 -6.50
C GLN A 178 -24.03 8.14 -7.39
N GLY A 179 -24.23 8.11 -8.72
CA GLY A 179 -23.54 9.04 -9.62
C GLY A 179 -23.05 8.43 -10.92
N TYR A 180 -21.90 8.90 -11.38
CA TYR A 180 -21.26 8.50 -12.63
C TYR A 180 -19.87 7.90 -12.38
N ARG A 181 -19.51 6.89 -13.16
CA ARG A 181 -18.17 6.31 -13.21
C ARG A 181 -17.83 5.88 -14.63
N LEU A 182 -16.55 5.60 -14.91
CA LEU A 182 -16.19 4.87 -16.12
C LEU A 182 -16.63 3.42 -15.98
N ASN A 183 -17.18 2.87 -17.05
CA ASN A 183 -17.72 1.52 -17.05
C ASN A 183 -16.55 0.51 -17.05
N PRO A 184 -16.42 -0.30 -15.99
CA PRO A 184 -15.35 -1.30 -15.94
C PRO A 184 -15.54 -2.41 -16.99
N ALA A 185 -16.74 -2.59 -17.56
CA ALA A 185 -16.97 -3.54 -18.64
C ALA A 185 -16.31 -3.11 -19.96
N PHE A 186 -16.00 -1.82 -20.13
CA PHE A 186 -15.22 -1.33 -21.27
C PHE A 186 -13.77 -1.76 -21.20
N LEU A 187 -13.27 -2.15 -20.02
CA LEU A 187 -11.99 -2.85 -19.85
C LEU A 187 -12.03 -4.26 -20.45
N ALA A 188 -12.71 -4.46 -21.60
CA ALA A 188 -13.02 -5.75 -22.20
C ALA A 188 -11.79 -6.66 -22.11
N PRO A 189 -12.00 -7.91 -21.65
CA PRO A 189 -10.91 -8.76 -21.22
C PRO A 189 -9.90 -8.85 -22.36
N PRO A 190 -8.58 -8.81 -22.08
CA PRO A 190 -7.63 -9.27 -23.07
C PRO A 190 -8.15 -10.59 -23.64
N THR A 191 -8.10 -10.76 -24.98
CA THR A 191 -8.16 -12.07 -25.67
C THR A 191 -7.63 -13.12 -24.70
N PRO A 192 -8.27 -14.28 -24.42
CA PRO A 192 -7.96 -15.11 -23.25
C PRO A 192 -6.49 -15.52 -23.18
N GLN A 193 -5.67 -14.58 -22.74
CA GLN A 193 -4.70 -14.71 -21.71
C GLN A 193 -5.56 -14.66 -20.44
N PRO A 194 -5.44 -15.66 -19.59
CA PRO A 194 -6.31 -15.82 -18.43
C PRO A 194 -6.46 -14.50 -17.67
N LEU A 195 -7.70 -14.10 -17.39
CA LEU A 195 -8.04 -12.97 -16.53
C LEU A 195 -7.20 -13.03 -15.26
N SER A 196 -6.48 -11.94 -15.00
CA SER A 196 -6.13 -11.44 -13.67
C SER A 196 -5.78 -12.54 -12.68
N ALA A 197 -4.58 -13.07 -12.82
CA ALA A 197 -3.91 -13.58 -11.66
C ALA A 197 -3.54 -12.40 -10.73
N ASP A 198 -3.30 -11.13 -11.08
CA ASP A 198 -2.60 -10.20 -10.15
C ASP A 198 -3.09 -9.97 -8.70
N ASN A 199 -4.37 -10.13 -8.31
CA ASN A 199 -4.68 -10.29 -6.87
C ASN A 199 -4.62 -11.75 -6.42
N PHE A 200 -4.92 -12.72 -7.28
CA PHE A 200 -4.62 -14.15 -7.06
C PHE A 200 -3.12 -14.48 -7.23
N GLN A 201 -2.26 -13.59 -7.72
CA GLN A 201 -0.84 -13.73 -8.06
C GLN A 201 -0.07 -12.92 -7.06
N VAL A 202 -0.56 -11.77 -6.58
CA VAL A 202 -0.10 -11.23 -5.30
C VAL A 202 -0.57 -12.13 -4.15
N ASP A 203 -1.80 -12.66 -4.14
CA ASP A 203 -2.26 -13.65 -3.13
C ASP A 203 -1.60 -15.02 -3.32
N THR A 204 -1.32 -15.51 -4.54
CA THR A 204 -0.55 -16.76 -4.72
C THR A 204 0.96 -16.57 -4.62
N LEU A 205 1.54 -15.41 -4.97
CA LEU A 205 2.95 -15.12 -4.71
C LEU A 205 3.16 -14.85 -3.22
N THR A 206 2.25 -14.14 -2.54
CA THR A 206 2.29 -14.06 -1.07
C THR A 206 1.99 -15.41 -0.45
N ALA A 207 1.07 -16.24 -0.97
CA ALA A 207 0.87 -17.60 -0.46
C ALA A 207 2.06 -18.54 -0.75
N GLN A 208 2.75 -18.40 -1.89
CA GLN A 208 3.95 -19.18 -2.23
C GLN A 208 5.18 -18.72 -1.42
N VAL A 209 5.35 -17.40 -1.26
CA VAL A 209 6.38 -16.82 -0.39
C VAL A 209 6.06 -17.16 1.06
N TRP A 210 4.79 -17.14 1.45
CA TRP A 210 4.30 -17.59 2.75
C TRP A 210 4.59 -19.07 2.94
N GLN A 211 4.32 -19.96 1.98
CA GLN A 211 4.67 -21.38 2.11
C GLN A 211 6.17 -21.60 2.35
N ARG A 212 7.04 -20.80 1.73
CA ARG A 212 8.50 -20.83 1.95
C ARG A 212 8.90 -20.21 3.30
N ALA A 213 8.19 -19.19 3.76
CA ALA A 213 8.42 -18.51 5.03
C ALA A 213 7.78 -19.23 6.22
N TYR A 214 6.72 -19.99 6.00
CA TYR A 214 5.86 -20.64 7.00
C TYR A 214 6.63 -21.63 7.84
N ALA A 215 7.40 -22.52 7.20
CA ALA A 215 8.27 -23.46 7.92
C ALA A 215 9.31 -22.75 8.79
N LYS A 216 9.84 -21.60 8.33
CA LYS A 216 10.79 -20.78 9.09
C LYS A 216 10.11 -20.03 10.23
N SER A 217 8.88 -19.54 10.02
CA SER A 217 8.07 -18.87 11.04
C SER A 217 7.64 -19.83 12.14
N LEU A 218 7.26 -21.07 11.80
CA LEU A 218 6.97 -22.14 12.76
C LEU A 218 8.21 -22.57 13.56
N ALA A 219 9.37 -22.69 12.91
CA ALA A 219 10.62 -22.99 13.61
C ALA A 219 10.98 -21.89 14.63
N LYS A 220 10.84 -20.62 14.24
CA LYS A 220 11.02 -19.48 15.16
C LYS A 220 10.01 -19.47 16.29
N LEU A 221 8.73 -19.79 16.03
CA LEU A 221 7.72 -19.93 17.08
C LEU A 221 8.10 -21.03 18.08
N SER A 222 8.55 -22.18 17.59
CA SER A 222 9.02 -23.27 18.46
C SER A 222 10.25 -22.88 19.28
N GLU A 223 11.15 -22.08 18.73
CA GLU A 223 12.32 -21.55 19.45
C GLU A 223 11.88 -20.59 20.58
N ILE A 224 10.90 -19.71 20.30
CA ILE A 224 10.32 -18.82 21.31
C ILE A 224 9.58 -19.63 22.38
N GLU A 225 8.77 -20.62 22.01
CA GLU A 225 8.05 -21.50 22.95
C GLU A 225 9.02 -22.23 23.89
N GLN A 226 10.12 -22.76 23.36
CA GLN A 226 11.16 -23.42 24.16
C GLN A 226 11.86 -22.43 25.12
N ALA A 227 12.19 -21.23 24.64
CA ALA A 227 12.77 -20.19 25.49
C ALA A 227 11.81 -19.76 26.60
N ILE A 228 10.51 -19.64 26.33
CA ILE A 228 9.51 -19.30 27.34
C ILE A 228 9.21 -20.48 28.28
N ALA A 229 9.39 -21.72 27.84
CA ALA A 229 9.34 -22.88 28.75
C ALA A 229 10.49 -22.85 29.77
N THR A 230 11.68 -22.33 29.40
CA THR A 230 12.78 -22.13 30.37
C THR A 230 12.51 -21.01 31.38
N LEU A 231 11.64 -20.04 31.05
CA LEU A 231 11.14 -19.06 32.03
C LEU A 231 10.33 -19.73 33.15
N GLN A 232 9.59 -20.81 32.85
CA GLN A 232 8.80 -21.54 33.85
C GLN A 232 9.68 -22.33 34.84
N SER A 233 10.88 -22.75 34.43
CA SER A 233 11.85 -23.43 35.30
C SER A 233 12.70 -22.46 36.15
N GLY A 234 12.44 -21.15 36.08
CA GLY A 234 12.97 -20.14 37.00
C GLY A 234 14.34 -19.56 36.65
N SER A 235 14.89 -19.85 35.47
CA SER A 235 16.14 -19.26 34.98
C SER A 235 15.95 -18.76 33.56
N PHE A 236 15.90 -17.44 33.40
CA PHE A 236 15.91 -16.81 32.08
C PHE A 236 17.13 -15.92 31.95
N GLU A 237 18.20 -16.55 31.47
CA GLU A 237 19.49 -15.90 31.26
C GLU A 237 19.34 -14.70 30.30
N GLU A 238 19.97 -13.58 30.64
CA GLU A 238 19.95 -12.36 29.84
C GLU A 238 20.31 -12.55 28.34
N PRO A 239 21.33 -13.36 27.96
CA PRO A 239 21.58 -13.62 26.54
C PRO A 239 20.41 -14.33 25.83
N LEU A 240 19.77 -15.28 26.50
CA LEU A 240 18.62 -16.00 25.97
C LEU A 240 17.39 -15.07 25.86
N ARG A 241 17.21 -14.16 26.82
CA ARG A 241 16.20 -13.11 26.80
C ARG A 241 16.34 -12.21 25.58
N GLN A 242 17.53 -11.65 25.36
CA GLN A 242 17.79 -10.75 24.23
C GLN A 242 17.63 -11.46 22.89
N GLN A 243 18.06 -12.72 22.79
CA GLN A 243 17.82 -13.54 21.60
C GLN A 243 16.32 -13.77 21.37
N THR A 244 15.56 -14.08 22.43
CA THR A 244 14.11 -14.30 22.34
C THR A 244 13.38 -13.05 21.89
N ILE A 245 13.67 -11.89 22.49
CA ILE A 245 13.10 -10.57 22.10
C ILE A 245 13.38 -10.30 20.61
N PHE A 246 14.62 -10.53 20.17
CA PHE A 246 14.99 -10.33 18.78
C PHE A 246 14.25 -11.27 17.81
N THR A 247 14.09 -12.54 18.18
CA THR A 247 13.36 -13.52 17.38
C THR A 247 11.87 -13.19 17.32
N VAL A 248 11.27 -12.76 18.44
CA VAL A 248 9.88 -12.27 18.51
C VAL A 248 9.68 -11.04 17.62
N HIS A 249 10.55 -10.04 17.72
CA HIS A 249 10.50 -8.82 16.90
C HIS A 249 10.55 -9.12 15.39
N LYS A 250 11.49 -9.98 15.00
CA LYS A 250 11.63 -10.42 13.59
C LYS A 250 10.43 -11.20 13.09
N LEU A 251 9.82 -12.03 13.95
CA LEU A 251 8.64 -12.79 13.60
C LEU A 251 7.43 -11.86 13.45
N ALA A 252 7.19 -10.94 14.38
CA ALA A 252 6.11 -9.96 14.33
C ALA A 252 6.17 -9.11 13.05
N GLY A 253 7.36 -8.60 12.71
CA GLY A 253 7.57 -7.85 11.47
C GLY A 253 7.30 -8.69 10.21
N SER A 254 7.70 -9.97 10.22
CA SER A 254 7.39 -10.88 9.12
C SER A 254 5.89 -11.14 8.99
N LEU A 255 5.16 -11.31 10.09
CA LEU A 255 3.72 -11.59 10.09
C LEU A 255 2.90 -10.39 9.62
N TYR A 256 3.31 -9.17 9.97
CA TYR A 256 2.67 -7.93 9.49
C TYR A 256 2.71 -7.80 7.97
N VAL A 257 3.82 -8.23 7.34
CA VAL A 257 3.99 -8.21 5.87
C VAL A 257 3.05 -9.18 5.16
N PHE A 258 2.62 -10.25 5.83
CA PHE A 258 1.72 -11.27 5.28
C PHE A 258 0.25 -11.08 5.72
N GLY A 259 -0.09 -9.96 6.37
CA GLY A 259 -1.47 -9.63 6.74
C GLY A 259 -1.99 -10.31 8.02
N PHE A 260 -1.12 -10.94 8.82
CA PHE A 260 -1.49 -11.53 10.11
C PHE A 260 -1.43 -10.46 11.22
N GLU A 261 -2.35 -9.50 11.19
CA GLU A 261 -2.35 -8.35 12.09
C GLU A 261 -2.56 -8.75 13.55
N VAL A 262 -3.44 -9.71 13.83
CA VAL A 262 -3.74 -10.18 15.19
C VAL A 262 -2.53 -10.92 15.77
N ALA A 263 -1.96 -11.87 15.02
CA ALA A 263 -0.75 -12.56 15.45
C ALA A 263 0.44 -11.61 15.66
N ALA A 264 0.62 -10.62 14.79
CA ALA A 264 1.70 -9.64 14.92
C ALA A 264 1.54 -8.75 16.16
N GLN A 265 0.32 -8.33 16.48
CA GLN A 265 0.01 -7.55 17.70
C GLN A 265 0.27 -8.36 18.97
N LEU A 266 -0.12 -9.64 19.00
CA LEU A 266 0.16 -10.52 20.14
C LEU A 266 1.66 -10.72 20.36
N LEU A 267 2.45 -10.83 19.27
CA LEU A 267 3.91 -10.91 19.38
C LEU A 267 4.56 -9.60 19.83
N GLN A 268 4.03 -8.44 19.44
CA GLN A 268 4.51 -7.15 19.97
C GLN A 268 4.23 -7.01 21.47
N GLN A 269 3.03 -7.39 21.92
CA GLN A 269 2.72 -7.42 23.34
C GLN A 269 3.61 -8.41 24.09
N ALA A 270 3.94 -9.56 23.49
CA ALA A 270 4.90 -10.50 24.06
C ALA A 270 6.31 -9.91 24.16
N GLU A 271 6.74 -9.14 23.16
CA GLU A 271 8.03 -8.43 23.16
C GLU A 271 8.11 -7.44 24.34
N ASP A 272 7.06 -6.65 24.55
CA ASP A 272 6.99 -5.66 25.62
C ASP A 272 7.06 -6.29 27.01
N GLU A 273 6.37 -7.43 27.20
CA GLU A 273 6.41 -8.20 28.45
C GLU A 273 7.82 -8.79 28.70
N LEU A 274 8.51 -9.26 27.65
CA LEU A 274 9.87 -9.80 27.76
C LEU A 274 10.94 -8.71 27.99
N ARG A 275 10.68 -7.47 27.56
CA ARG A 275 11.54 -6.30 27.79
C ARG A 275 11.49 -5.79 29.23
N GLN A 276 10.50 -6.20 30.02
CA GLN A 276 10.43 -5.84 31.44
C GLN A 276 11.62 -6.43 32.21
N ALA A 277 12.15 -5.66 33.16
CA ALA A 277 13.32 -6.05 33.94
C ALA A 277 13.08 -7.34 34.75
N ILE A 278 11.86 -7.51 35.27
CA ILE A 278 11.42 -8.69 36.02
C ILE A 278 10.23 -9.26 35.27
N VAL A 279 10.35 -10.48 34.76
CA VAL A 279 9.25 -11.21 34.11
C VAL A 279 8.64 -12.16 35.14
N PRO A 280 7.40 -11.93 35.61
CA PRO A 280 6.74 -12.84 36.55
C PRO A 280 6.60 -14.26 35.95
N PRO A 281 6.70 -15.33 36.76
CA PRO A 281 6.49 -16.69 36.27
C PRO A 281 5.07 -16.91 35.72
N GLU A 282 4.09 -16.15 36.21
CA GLU A 282 2.72 -16.15 35.68
C GLU A 282 2.63 -15.59 34.25
N THR A 283 3.53 -14.68 33.87
CA THR A 283 3.61 -14.11 32.53
C THR A 283 4.02 -15.16 31.50
N ALA A 284 4.80 -16.18 31.89
CA ALA A 284 5.17 -17.27 30.99
C ALA A 284 3.94 -18.07 30.50
N ALA A 285 2.95 -18.32 31.37
CA ALA A 285 1.71 -19.00 31.00
C ALA A 285 0.87 -18.16 30.01
N LYS A 286 0.78 -16.84 30.26
CA LYS A 286 0.11 -15.88 29.38
C LYS A 286 0.78 -15.80 27.99
N LEU A 287 2.11 -15.75 27.96
CA LEU A 287 2.87 -15.70 26.70
C LEU A 287 2.72 -16.99 25.88
N LEU A 288 2.74 -18.17 26.52
CA LEU A 288 2.49 -19.44 25.84
C LEU A 288 1.08 -19.50 25.25
N GLN A 289 0.07 -18.96 25.94
CA GLN A 289 -1.30 -18.86 25.43
C GLN A 289 -1.37 -17.98 24.18
N TRP A 290 -0.68 -16.83 24.16
CA TRP A 290 -0.60 -15.96 22.99
C TRP A 290 0.09 -16.63 21.80
N LEU A 291 1.20 -17.35 22.03
CA LEU A 291 1.89 -18.11 20.99
C LEU A 291 1.02 -19.23 20.40
N GLN A 292 0.18 -19.85 21.22
CA GLN A 292 -0.78 -20.84 20.76
C GLN A 292 -1.87 -20.23 19.87
N ILE A 293 -2.35 -19.02 20.18
CA ILE A 293 -3.29 -18.27 19.32
C ILE A 293 -2.62 -17.92 17.98
N VAL A 294 -1.39 -17.41 18.02
CA VAL A 294 -0.59 -17.15 16.81
C VAL A 294 -0.47 -18.41 15.96
N ARG A 295 -0.14 -19.55 16.57
CA ARG A 295 0.00 -20.83 15.86
C ARG A 295 -1.29 -21.29 15.18
N LEU A 296 -2.44 -21.10 15.83
CA LEU A 296 -3.76 -21.43 15.27
C LEU A 296 -4.11 -20.54 14.07
N GLU A 297 -3.80 -19.25 14.17
CA GLU A 297 -4.00 -18.27 13.09
C GLU A 297 -3.15 -18.62 11.86
N LEU A 298 -1.89 -19.01 12.07
CA LEU A 298 -0.97 -19.37 10.99
C LEU A 298 -1.32 -20.70 10.30
N ALA A 299 -1.98 -21.62 11.01
CA ALA A 299 -2.40 -22.92 10.47
C ALA A 299 -3.63 -22.85 9.55
N GLY A 300 -4.22 -21.66 9.35
CA GLY A 300 -5.33 -21.46 8.41
C GLY A 300 -6.70 -21.93 8.92
N GLN A 301 -6.84 -22.20 10.23
CA GLN A 301 -8.17 -22.32 10.82
C GLN A 301 -8.76 -20.93 10.96
N GLN A 302 -9.72 -20.59 10.10
CA GLN A 302 -10.48 -19.35 10.19
C GLN A 302 -10.99 -19.15 11.63
N SER A 303 -10.83 -17.93 12.11
CA SER A 303 -11.29 -17.37 13.38
C SER A 303 -12.81 -17.45 13.62
N SER A 304 -13.53 -18.26 12.85
CA SER A 304 -14.98 -18.43 12.93
C SER A 304 -15.43 -19.23 14.16
N ASN A 305 -14.52 -19.75 15.00
CA ASN A 305 -14.92 -20.54 16.17
C ASN A 305 -14.10 -20.33 17.45
N ILE A 306 -13.39 -19.20 17.58
CA ILE A 306 -12.80 -18.80 18.86
C ILE A 306 -13.39 -17.44 19.25
N GLN A 307 -14.66 -17.48 19.65
CA GLN A 307 -15.15 -16.57 20.68
C GLN A 307 -14.37 -16.89 21.98
N ILE A 308 -13.17 -16.34 22.13
CA ILE A 308 -12.53 -16.23 23.44
C ILE A 308 -12.28 -14.76 23.70
N GLN A 309 -13.33 -14.16 24.28
CA GLN A 309 -13.27 -13.12 25.31
C GLN A 309 -12.19 -12.05 25.14
N THR A 310 -12.50 -11.09 24.26
CA THR A 310 -12.05 -9.69 24.35
C THR A 310 -12.72 -9.00 25.57
N ALA A 311 -12.40 -9.47 26.77
CA ALA A 311 -12.83 -8.87 28.02
C ALA A 311 -11.65 -8.88 29.00
N LEU A 312 -10.82 -7.83 28.94
CA LEU A 312 -9.76 -7.35 29.87
C LEU A 312 -8.68 -6.71 28.95
N LEU A 313 -8.47 -5.41 28.77
CA LEU A 313 -8.60 -4.19 29.59
C LEU A 313 -8.42 -2.95 28.63
N PRO A 314 -8.68 -1.71 29.08
CA PRO A 314 -9.18 -0.56 28.30
C PRO A 314 -8.07 0.31 27.64
N PRO A 315 -8.42 1.36 26.86
CA PRO A 315 -7.43 2.14 26.15
C PRO A 315 -6.68 3.06 27.11
N THR A 316 -5.35 3.10 27.02
CA THR A 316 -4.56 4.19 27.59
C THR A 316 -3.82 4.92 26.50
N CYS A 317 -4.47 5.99 26.06
CA CYS A 317 -3.81 7.19 25.59
C CYS A 317 -2.98 7.76 26.75
N SER A 318 -1.70 8.07 26.53
CA SER A 318 -0.96 9.00 27.38
C SER A 318 0.08 9.72 26.54
N LYS A 319 -0.22 10.99 26.27
CA LYS A 319 0.73 12.04 25.92
C LYS A 319 1.65 12.27 27.11
N LEU A 320 2.96 12.28 26.88
CA LEU A 320 3.91 13.35 27.23
C LEU A 320 5.29 13.01 26.67
#